data_AF-A0A977KT86-F1
#
_entry.id   AF-A0A977KT86-F1
#
_cell.length_a   1.000
_cell.length_b   1.000
_cell.length_c   1.000
_cell.angle_alpha   90.00
_cell.angle_beta   90.00
_cell.angle_gamma   90.00
#
_symmetry.space_group_name_H-M   'P 1'
#
loop_
_entity.id
_entity.type
_entity.pdbx_description
1 polymer ?
#
loop_
_entity_poly.entity_id
_entity_poly.type
_entity_poly.pdbx_seq_one_letter_code
_entity_poly.pdbx_strand_id
1 'polypeptide(L)'
;MTVFSISSDNQIRNILDKIKANSLFVVFSDIYQLLKTRGILTRYEVLDKQLLIPLDGTEYFSSQNIHCEQCSHRTHKNGTVTYFHSAILPVIVSPQQKAVISLSNSKFKWYK
;
A
#
# COMPACT_ATOMS: atom_id res chain seq x y z
N MET A 1 22.98 20.68 3.84
CA MET A 1 21.94 20.80 2.78
C MET A 1 20.58 20.59 3.42
N THR A 2 19.88 21.68 3.69
CA THR A 2 18.51 21.69 4.23
C THR A 2 17.53 21.51 3.06
N VAL A 3 16.62 20.54 3.15
CA VAL A 3 15.63 20.26 2.09
C VAL A 3 14.53 21.32 2.15
N PHE A 4 14.50 22.21 1.15
CA PHE A 4 13.42 23.16 0.94
C PHE A 4 12.31 22.52 0.09
N SER A 5 11.08 22.52 0.61
CA SER A 5 9.83 22.01 0.02
C SER A 5 9.70 20.48 -0.13
N ILE A 6 8.88 19.90 0.74
CA ILE A 6 8.36 18.54 0.56
C ILE A 6 7.40 18.58 -0.64
N SER A 7 7.57 17.68 -1.60
CA SER A 7 6.67 17.58 -2.75
C SER A 7 5.24 17.32 -2.29
N SER A 8 4.26 18.03 -2.85
CA SER A 8 2.86 17.70 -2.61
C SER A 8 2.51 16.35 -3.25
N ASP A 9 1.43 15.74 -2.78
CA ASP A 9 0.92 14.48 -3.33
C ASP A 9 0.75 14.55 -4.86
N ASN A 10 0.21 15.66 -5.37
CA ASN A 10 0.07 15.89 -6.81
C ASN A 10 1.42 15.90 -7.55
N GLN A 11 2.46 16.49 -6.96
CA GLN A 11 3.79 16.50 -7.58
C GLN A 11 4.43 15.11 -7.57
N ILE A 12 4.22 14.34 -6.50
CA ILE A 12 4.67 12.95 -6.43
C ILE A 12 3.99 12.12 -7.52
N ARG A 13 2.66 12.23 -7.65
CA ARG A 13 1.87 11.54 -8.70
C ARG A 13 2.28 11.92 -10.11
N ASN A 14 2.53 13.20 -10.38
CA ASN A 14 2.99 13.68 -11.69
C ASN A 14 4.30 13.01 -12.18
N ILE A 15 5.10 12.50 -11.25
CA ILE A 15 6.34 11.77 -11.53
C ILE A 15 6.07 10.25 -11.51
N LEU A 16 5.46 9.74 -10.44
CA LEU A 16 5.32 8.29 -10.23
C LEU A 16 4.26 7.64 -11.13
N ASP A 17 3.18 8.34 -11.50
CA ASP A 17 2.11 7.78 -12.33
C ASP A 17 2.59 7.44 -13.76
N LYS A 18 3.73 8.01 -14.18
CA LYS A 18 4.38 7.70 -15.46
C LYS A 18 5.18 6.39 -15.43
N ILE A 19 5.43 5.84 -14.24
CA ILE A 19 6.19 4.61 -14.05
C ILE A 19 5.22 3.46 -13.89
N LYS A 20 5.45 2.35 -14.60
CA LYS A 20 4.64 1.14 -14.43
C LYS A 20 4.75 0.65 -12.98
N ALA A 21 3.62 0.48 -12.30
CA ALA A 21 3.59 0.02 -10.91
C ALA A 21 4.42 -1.25 -10.69
N ASN A 22 4.40 -2.19 -11.64
CA ASN A 22 5.16 -3.44 -11.57
C ASN A 22 6.68 -3.22 -11.43
N SER A 23 7.22 -2.12 -11.94
CA SER A 23 8.63 -1.77 -11.83
C SER A 23 9.03 -1.39 -10.40
N LEU A 24 8.09 -0.92 -9.58
CA LEU A 24 8.34 -0.54 -8.18
C LEU A 24 8.25 -1.71 -7.22
N PHE A 25 7.62 -2.83 -7.61
CA PHE A 25 7.46 -4.00 -6.73
C PHE A 25 8.78 -4.66 -6.33
N VAL A 26 9.83 -4.53 -7.13
CA VAL A 26 11.16 -5.06 -6.79
C VAL A 26 11.71 -4.41 -5.52
N VAL A 27 11.42 -3.14 -5.29
CA VAL A 27 11.90 -2.37 -4.13
C VAL A 27 11.42 -2.99 -2.82
N PHE A 28 10.18 -3.47 -2.76
CA PHE A 28 9.64 -4.14 -1.58
C PHE A 28 10.39 -5.46 -1.30
N SER A 29 10.70 -6.22 -2.35
CA SER A 29 11.46 -7.46 -2.22
C SER A 29 12.88 -7.18 -1.73
N ASP A 30 13.55 -6.18 -2.30
CA ASP A 30 14.92 -5.82 -1.94
C ASP A 30 15.01 -5.34 -0.48
N ILE A 31 14.06 -4.50 -0.04
CA ILE A 31 13.96 -4.05 1.35
C ILE A 31 13.70 -5.24 2.28
N TYR A 32 12.76 -6.12 1.93
CA TYR A 32 12.47 -7.29 2.75
C TYR A 32 13.71 -8.19 2.92
N GLN A 33 14.43 -8.47 1.83
CA GLN A 33 15.67 -9.27 1.90
C GLN A 33 16.76 -8.57 2.71
N LEU A 34 16.90 -7.25 2.57
CA LEU A 34 17.83 -6.47 3.38
C LEU A 34 17.51 -6.56 4.88
N LEU A 35 16.24 -6.44 5.25
CA LEU A 35 15.80 -6.56 6.65
C LEU A 35 16.00 -7.98 7.19
N LYS A 36 15.76 -9.00 6.35
CA LYS A 36 15.98 -10.40 6.70
C LYS A 36 17.45 -10.70 6.94
N THR A 37 18.32 -10.34 5.99
CA THR A 37 19.77 -10.60 6.06
C THR A 37 20.45 -9.88 7.22
N ARG A 38 19.97 -8.68 7.58
CA ARG A 38 20.42 -7.95 8.78
C ARG A 38 19.83 -8.46 10.10
N GLY A 39 19.01 -9.51 10.06
CA GLY A 39 18.38 -10.08 11.25
C GLY A 39 17.30 -9.18 11.88
N ILE A 40 16.87 -8.11 11.21
CA ILE A 40 15.89 -7.15 11.75
C ILE A 40 14.51 -7.81 11.88
N LEU A 41 14.15 -8.69 10.96
CA LEU A 41 12.86 -9.40 10.98
C LEU A 41 12.67 -10.27 12.22
N THR A 42 13.74 -10.70 12.90
CA THR A 42 13.64 -11.48 14.15
C THR A 42 12.93 -10.68 15.27
N ARG A 43 12.99 -9.35 15.21
CA ARG A 43 12.28 -8.46 16.16
C ARG A 43 10.78 -8.39 15.93
N TYR A 44 10.33 -8.89 14.77
CA TYR A 44 8.93 -8.97 14.36
C TYR A 44 8.36 -10.39 14.48
N GLU A 45 9.18 -11.36 14.85
CA GLU A 45 8.74 -12.73 15.06
C GLU A 45 7.88 -12.84 16.33
N VAL A 46 6.74 -13.51 16.18
CA VAL A 46 5.79 -13.86 17.24
C VAL A 46 5.43 -15.35 17.08
N LEU A 47 4.74 -15.95 18.05
CA LEU A 47 4.18 -17.32 17.95
C LEU A 47 5.13 -18.32 17.25
N ASP A 48 6.22 -18.70 17.92
CA ASP A 48 7.20 -19.65 17.40
C ASP A 48 7.84 -19.24 16.06
N LYS A 49 8.47 -18.05 16.05
CA LYS A 49 9.26 -17.52 14.92
C LYS A 49 8.45 -17.22 13.66
N GLN A 50 7.15 -16.97 13.79
CA GLN A 50 6.28 -16.57 12.69
C GLN A 50 6.16 -15.06 12.59
N LEU A 51 5.92 -14.55 11.38
CA LEU A 51 5.61 -13.14 11.16
C LEU A 51 4.10 -12.94 11.14
N LEU A 52 3.60 -11.97 11.91
CA LEU A 52 2.20 -11.56 11.85
C LEU A 52 1.99 -10.56 10.70
N ILE A 53 1.08 -10.89 9.79
CA ILE A 53 0.76 -10.08 8.61
C ILE A 53 -0.74 -9.78 8.58
N PRO A 54 -1.20 -8.67 9.18
CA PRO A 54 -2.55 -8.18 8.93
C PRO A 54 -2.72 -7.75 7.47
N LEU A 55 -3.92 -7.98 6.96
CA LEU A 55 -4.40 -7.51 5.66
C LEU A 55 -5.53 -6.54 5.92
N ASP A 56 -5.30 -5.26 5.64
CA ASP A 56 -6.32 -4.22 5.81
C ASP A 56 -6.77 -3.64 4.47
N GLY A 57 -8.07 -3.44 4.30
CA GLY A 57 -8.67 -2.87 3.09
C GLY A 57 -8.88 -1.37 3.26
N THR A 58 -8.24 -0.56 2.41
CA THR A 58 -8.36 0.90 2.45
C THR A 58 -8.92 1.44 1.13
N GLU A 59 -9.83 2.41 1.21
CA GLU A 59 -10.27 3.21 0.07
C GLU A 59 -9.30 4.38 -0.10
N TYR A 60 -8.55 4.41 -1.21
CA TYR A 60 -7.52 5.44 -1.45
C TYR A 60 -7.98 6.50 -2.46
N PHE A 61 -9.09 6.26 -3.16
CA PHE A 61 -9.69 7.20 -4.11
C PHE A 61 -11.21 7.12 -4.01
N SER A 62 -11.88 8.28 -4.01
CA SER A 62 -13.33 8.40 -3.97
C SER A 62 -13.76 9.67 -4.70
N SER A 63 -14.74 9.59 -5.60
CA SER A 63 -15.29 10.74 -6.31
C SER A 63 -16.71 10.49 -6.80
N GLN A 64 -17.52 11.54 -6.87
CA GLN A 64 -18.82 11.50 -7.56
C GLN A 64 -18.71 11.86 -9.04
N ASN A 65 -17.60 12.47 -9.46
CA ASN A 65 -17.43 13.03 -10.81
C ASN A 65 -16.33 12.34 -11.62
N ILE A 66 -15.24 11.92 -10.98
CA ILE A 66 -14.08 11.32 -11.64
C ILE A 66 -14.15 9.81 -11.49
N HIS A 67 -14.08 9.07 -12.60
CA HIS A 67 -14.11 7.60 -12.58
C HIS A 67 -13.28 7.01 -13.72
N CYS A 68 -12.96 5.72 -13.60
CA CYS A 68 -12.39 4.91 -14.65
C CYS A 68 -13.11 3.56 -14.74
N GLU A 69 -12.82 2.77 -15.77
CA GLU A 69 -13.42 1.44 -15.99
C GLU A 69 -13.10 0.40 -14.90
N GLN A 70 -12.13 0.70 -14.04
CA GLN A 70 -11.69 -0.18 -12.96
C GLN A 70 -12.23 0.28 -11.60
N CYS A 71 -12.99 1.38 -11.52
CA CYS A 71 -13.59 1.83 -10.27
C CYS A 71 -14.71 0.88 -9.83
N SER A 72 -14.77 0.62 -8.53
CA SER A 72 -15.99 0.18 -7.88
C SER A 72 -16.97 1.35 -7.78
N HIS A 73 -18.25 1.06 -7.58
CA HIS A 73 -19.27 2.11 -7.40
C HIS A 73 -20.21 1.78 -6.25
N ARG A 74 -20.74 2.82 -5.61
CA ARG A 74 -21.76 2.73 -4.56
C ARG A 74 -22.88 3.70 -4.89
N THR A 75 -24.10 3.18 -4.99
CA THR A 75 -25.31 4.01 -5.11
C THR A 75 -25.86 4.32 -3.73
N HIS A 76 -26.03 5.59 -3.43
CA HIS A 76 -26.56 6.08 -2.16
C HIS A 76 -28.08 6.11 -2.16
N LYS A 77 -28.70 6.19 -0.97
CA LYS A 77 -30.17 6.24 -0.82
C LYS A 77 -30.83 7.42 -1.55
N ASN A 78 -30.09 8.53 -1.73
CA ASN A 78 -30.55 9.71 -2.46
C ASN A 78 -30.37 9.61 -3.99
N GLY A 79 -29.95 8.45 -4.51
CA GLY A 79 -29.73 8.21 -5.94
C GLY A 79 -28.36 8.64 -6.45
N THR A 80 -27.52 9.32 -5.65
CA THR A 80 -26.17 9.69 -6.08
C THR A 80 -25.25 8.46 -6.16
N VAL A 81 -24.27 8.50 -7.07
CA VAL A 81 -23.27 7.44 -7.24
C VAL A 81 -21.89 7.96 -6.84
N THR A 82 -21.16 7.17 -6.06
CA THR A 82 -19.75 7.41 -5.76
C THR A 82 -18.91 6.30 -6.35
N TYR A 83 -17.90 6.68 -7.13
CA TYR A 83 -16.88 5.80 -7.68
C TYR A 83 -15.66 5.80 -6.76
N PHE A 84 -15.09 4.62 -6.53
CA PHE A 84 -13.97 4.49 -5.61
C PHE A 84 -13.00 3.39 -6.02
N HIS A 85 -11.76 3.51 -5.55
CA HIS A 85 -10.78 2.43 -5.57
C HIS A 85 -10.36 2.09 -4.16
N SER A 86 -10.28 0.78 -3.90
CA SER A 86 -9.71 0.23 -2.69
C SER A 86 -8.45 -0.59 -2.98
N ALA A 87 -7.63 -0.77 -1.95
CA ALA A 87 -6.47 -1.62 -1.96
C ALA A 87 -6.40 -2.41 -0.64
N ILE A 88 -5.84 -3.61 -0.68
CA ILE A 88 -5.49 -4.41 0.49
C ILE A 88 -4.01 -4.19 0.73
N LEU A 89 -3.67 -3.80 1.95
CA LEU A 89 -2.32 -3.45 2.34
C LEU A 89 -1.79 -4.50 3.32
N PRO A 90 -0.93 -5.42 2.86
CA PRO A 90 -0.20 -6.31 3.75
C PRO A 90 0.94 -5.55 4.45
N VAL A 91 1.03 -5.70 5.77
CA VAL A 91 2.13 -5.14 6.57
C VAL A 91 2.63 -6.18 7.57
N ILE A 92 3.92 -6.21 7.87
CA ILE A 92 4.47 -6.99 8.99
C ILE A 92 4.37 -6.14 10.25
N VAL A 93 3.82 -6.72 11.31
CA VAL A 93 3.64 -6.08 12.61
C VAL A 93 4.14 -6.97 13.74
N SER A 94 4.38 -6.36 14.89
CA SER A 94 4.64 -7.08 16.14
C SER A 94 4.15 -6.21 17.31
N PRO A 95 3.55 -6.80 18.36
CA PRO A 95 3.18 -6.05 19.56
C PRO A 95 4.37 -5.36 20.25
N GLN A 96 5.60 -5.84 19.99
CA GLN A 96 6.83 -5.29 20.56
C GLN A 96 7.45 -4.17 19.69
N GLN A 97 6.92 -3.92 18.48
CA GLN A 97 7.45 -2.93 17.54
C GLN A 97 6.43 -1.82 17.25
N LYS A 98 6.85 -0.56 17.39
CA LYS A 98 6.02 0.61 17.03
C LYS A 98 5.92 0.83 15.52
N ALA A 99 6.98 0.48 14.78
CA ALA A 99 7.04 0.64 13.34
C ALA A 99 6.48 -0.61 12.65
N VAL A 100 5.78 -0.40 11.52
CA VAL A 100 5.30 -1.47 10.64
C VAL A 100 6.15 -1.55 9.39
N ILE A 101 6.26 -2.74 8.79
CA ILE A 101 7.02 -2.92 7.53
C ILE A 101 6.04 -3.26 6.42
N SER A 102 5.94 -2.39 5.42
CA SER A 102 5.08 -2.62 4.25
C SER A 102 5.57 -3.77 3.39
N LEU A 103 4.64 -4.58 2.90
CA LEU A 103 4.89 -5.63 1.92
C LEU A 103 4.30 -5.23 0.56
N SER A 104 4.84 -5.83 -0.50
CA SER A 104 4.27 -5.67 -1.85
C SER A 104 2.87 -6.27 -1.91
N ASN A 105 1.93 -5.55 -2.50
CA ASN A 105 0.60 -6.07 -2.83
C ASN A 105 0.59 -6.89 -4.15
N SER A 106 1.72 -6.99 -4.86
CA SER A 106 1.80 -7.54 -6.22
C SER A 106 1.39 -9.00 -6.39
N LYS A 107 1.41 -9.78 -5.31
CA LYS A 107 0.93 -11.18 -5.32
C LYS A 107 -0.56 -11.32 -5.00
N PHE A 108 -1.17 -10.28 -4.46
CA PHE A 108 -2.62 -10.21 -4.28
C PHE A 108 -3.21 -9.64 -5.58
N LYS A 109 -3.28 -10.51 -6.59
CA LYS A 109 -3.97 -10.17 -7.85
C LYS A 109 -5.43 -9.89 -7.52
N TRP A 110 -5.86 -8.66 -7.79
CA TRP A 110 -7.27 -8.33 -7.90
C TRP A 110 -7.81 -8.99 -9.16
N TYR A 111 -8.71 -9.95 -8.98
CA TYR A 111 -9.69 -10.26 -10.01
C TYR A 111 -10.63 -9.05 -10.09
N LYS A 112 -10.81 -8.55 -11.31
CA LYS A 112 -12.15 -8.08 -11.71
C LYS A 112 -13.10 -9.26 -11.66
#